data_AF-A0A7X6VUT9-F1
#
_entry.id   AF-A0A7X6VUT9-F1
#
_cell.length_a   1.000
_cell.length_b   1.000
_cell.length_c   1.000
_cell.angle_alpha   90.00
_cell.angle_beta   90.00
_cell.angle_gamma   90.00
#
_symmetry.space_group_name_H-M   'P 1'
#
loop_
_entity.id
_entity.type
_entity.pdbx_description
1 polymer ?
#
loop_
_entity_poly.entity_id
_entity_poly.type
_entity_poly.pdbx_seq_one_letter_code
_entity_poly.pdbx_strand_id
1 'polypeptide(L)'
;PENPQKRAFIQVDGCIDIAMKDNVMYADNAVDLIAFKFDESAGSLEVVKRIRGVFPEPLSPDGRGVSWAERQAVPDDAVLVRWERNNKNRYIKAKVE
;
A
#
# COMPACT_ATOMS: atom_id res chain seq x y z
N PRO A 1 0.04 -11.53 23.70
CA PRO A 1 0.74 -12.83 23.81
C PRO A 1 2.10 -12.62 24.47
N GLU A 2 2.50 -13.47 25.42
CA GLU A 2 3.72 -13.26 26.23
C GLU A 2 5.02 -13.58 25.47
N ASN A 3 4.97 -14.40 24.42
CA ASN A 3 6.15 -14.75 23.60
C ASN A 3 5.80 -14.86 22.10
N PRO A 4 5.77 -13.75 21.35
CA PRO A 4 5.44 -13.78 19.92
C PRO A 4 6.56 -14.40 19.07
N GLN A 5 6.20 -15.26 18.12
CA GLN A 5 7.14 -15.84 17.15
C GLN A 5 7.00 -15.17 15.77
N LYS A 6 8.12 -14.77 15.17
CA LYS A 6 8.15 -14.25 13.79
C LYS A 6 8.05 -15.41 12.80
N ARG A 7 6.95 -15.49 12.05
CA ARG A 7 6.70 -16.54 11.04
C ARG A 7 7.03 -16.11 9.62
N ALA A 8 6.56 -14.94 9.23
CA ALA A 8 6.69 -14.42 7.86
C ALA A 8 6.72 -12.89 7.84
N PHE A 9 7.12 -12.34 6.70
CA PHE A 9 7.01 -10.91 6.40
C PHE A 9 6.21 -10.74 5.11
N ILE A 10 5.15 -9.93 5.15
CA ILE A 10 4.30 -9.63 4.01
C ILE A 10 4.64 -8.21 3.56
N GLN A 11 5.09 -8.07 2.32
CA GLN A 11 5.27 -6.76 1.70
C GLN A 11 3.98 -6.38 0.96
N VAL A 12 3.42 -5.23 1.31
CA VAL A 12 2.22 -4.66 0.68
C VAL A 12 2.59 -3.25 0.19
N ASP A 13 2.92 -3.11 -1.09
CA ASP A 13 3.22 -1.82 -1.70
C ASP A 13 1.95 -0.94 -1.68
N GLY A 14 2.06 0.33 -1.31
CA GLY A 14 0.89 1.22 -1.16
C GLY A 14 0.12 1.06 0.14
N CYS A 15 0.53 0.18 1.07
CA CYS A 15 -0.15 0.05 2.36
C CYS A 15 0.02 1.30 3.23
N ILE A 16 -1.09 1.94 3.59
CA ILE A 16 -1.15 3.07 4.51
C ILE A 16 -1.40 2.56 5.93
N ASP A 17 -2.38 1.67 6.08
CA ASP A 17 -2.74 1.03 7.34
C ASP A 17 -3.30 -0.39 7.10
N ILE A 18 -3.30 -1.20 8.16
CA ILE A 18 -3.79 -2.58 8.13
C ILE A 18 -4.60 -2.90 9.39
N ALA A 19 -5.72 -3.58 9.19
CA ALA A 19 -6.53 -4.15 10.26
C ALA A 19 -6.75 -5.64 10.03
N MET A 20 -7.05 -6.38 11.10
CA MET A 20 -7.38 -7.80 11.02
C MET A 20 -8.72 -8.05 11.72
N LYS A 21 -9.56 -8.86 11.07
CA LYS A 21 -10.75 -9.44 11.69
C LYS A 21 -10.80 -10.93 11.34
N ASP A 22 -10.89 -11.76 12.37
CA ASP A 22 -10.75 -13.21 12.24
C ASP A 22 -9.44 -13.54 11.50
N ASN A 23 -9.50 -14.31 10.41
CA ASN A 23 -8.33 -14.65 9.58
C ASN A 23 -8.19 -13.77 8.33
N VAL A 24 -8.93 -12.66 8.24
CA VAL A 24 -8.88 -11.74 7.10
C VAL A 24 -8.17 -10.45 7.51
N MET A 25 -7.12 -10.13 6.75
CA MET A 25 -6.43 -8.85 6.82
C MET A 25 -7.05 -7.89 5.80
N TYR A 26 -7.21 -6.64 6.21
CA TYR A 26 -7.73 -5.54 5.41
C TYR A 26 -6.65 -4.47 5.34
N ALA A 27 -6.17 -4.18 4.13
CA ALA A 27 -5.18 -3.13 3.89
C ALA A 27 -5.83 -1.94 3.18
N ASP A 28 -5.63 -0.75 3.75
CA ASP A 28 -5.75 0.51 3.04
C ASP A 28 -4.56 0.60 2.08
N ASN A 29 -4.83 0.35 0.80
CA ASN A 29 -3.81 0.09 -0.21
C ASN A 29 -3.90 1.10 -1.36
N ALA A 30 -3.11 2.16 -1.28
CA ALA A 30 -3.12 3.28 -2.20
C ALA A 30 -4.53 3.88 -2.34
N VAL A 31 -5.23 3.58 -3.45
CA VAL A 31 -6.60 4.06 -3.70
C VAL A 31 -7.66 2.96 -3.47
N ASP A 32 -7.22 1.77 -3.06
CA ASP A 32 -8.05 0.56 -2.98
C ASP A 32 -8.12 0.00 -1.55
N LEU A 33 -9.20 -0.72 -1.26
CA LEU A 33 -9.30 -1.58 -0.08
C LEU A 33 -9.11 -3.03 -0.49
N ILE A 34 -8.07 -3.67 0.05
CA ILE A 34 -7.76 -5.08 -0.23
C ILE A 34 -8.04 -5.91 1.01
N ALA A 35 -8.78 -6.99 0.86
CA ALA A 35 -8.94 -8.02 1.87
C ALA A 35 -8.22 -9.30 1.42
N PHE A 36 -7.38 -9.84 2.28
CA PHE A 36 -6.59 -11.03 1.98
C PHE A 36 -6.41 -11.93 3.20
N LYS A 37 -6.15 -13.21 2.94
CA LYS A 37 -5.85 -14.24 3.95
C LYS A 37 -4.43 -14.73 3.76
N PHE A 38 -3.80 -15.17 4.85
CA PHE A 38 -2.50 -15.83 4.83
C PHE A 38 -2.68 -17.30 5.16
N ASP A 39 -2.20 -18.18 4.29
CA ASP A 39 -2.08 -19.60 4.55
C ASP A 39 -0.69 -19.89 5.12
N GLU A 40 -0.62 -20.12 6.43
CA GLU A 40 0.65 -20.41 7.12
C GLU A 40 1.29 -21.72 6.63
N SER A 41 0.49 -22.70 6.21
CA SER A 41 1.00 -24.01 5.76
C SER A 41 1.64 -23.95 4.38
N ALA A 42 1.05 -23.15 3.48
CA ALA A 42 1.55 -22.94 2.13
C ALA A 42 2.52 -21.76 2.02
N GLY A 43 2.60 -20.90 3.05
CA GLY A 43 3.36 -19.66 3.02
C GLY A 43 2.85 -18.69 1.95
N SER A 44 1.56 -18.73 1.63
CA SER A 44 0.95 -18.01 0.52
C SER A 44 -0.12 -17.02 0.97
N LEU A 45 -0.41 -16.04 0.12
CA LEU A 45 -1.44 -15.04 0.34
C LEU A 45 -2.55 -15.21 -0.69
N GLU A 46 -3.79 -15.14 -0.24
CA GLU A 46 -4.98 -15.17 -1.08
C GLU A 46 -5.71 -13.84 -0.96
N VAL A 47 -5.83 -13.09 -2.06
CA VAL A 47 -6.70 -11.90 -2.11
C VAL A 47 -8.14 -12.36 -2.26
N VAL A 48 -8.93 -12.21 -1.19
CA VAL A 48 -10.34 -12.62 -1.16
C VAL A 48 -11.27 -11.53 -1.66
N LYS A 49 -10.85 -10.26 -1.61
CA LYS A 49 -11.61 -9.13 -2.16
C LYS A 49 -10.69 -7.94 -2.46
N ARG A 50 -11.01 -7.20 -3.51
CA ARG A 50 -10.45 -5.88 -3.81
C ARG A 50 -11.58 -4.93 -4.19
N ILE A 51 -11.70 -3.82 -3.49
CA ILE A 51 -12.62 -2.74 -3.84
C ILE A 51 -11.78 -1.58 -4.33
N ARG A 52 -11.95 -1.20 -5.61
CA ARG A 52 -11.10 -0.22 -6.26
C ARG A 52 -11.59 1.21 -6.06
N GLY A 53 -10.67 2.17 -5.94
CA GLY A 53 -10.96 3.60 -5.96
C GLY A 53 -11.86 4.08 -4.81
N VAL A 54 -11.73 3.46 -3.64
CA VAL A 54 -12.49 3.82 -2.43
C VAL A 54 -11.77 4.85 -1.56
N PHE A 55 -10.46 4.99 -1.74
CA PHE A 55 -9.63 5.95 -1.03
C PHE A 55 -9.12 7.06 -1.97
N PRO A 56 -8.87 8.27 -1.44
CA PRO A 56 -8.20 9.31 -2.19
C PRO A 56 -6.74 8.91 -2.47
N GLU A 57 -6.13 9.54 -3.48
CA GLU A 57 -4.69 9.34 -3.72
C GLU A 57 -3.86 9.79 -2.50
N PRO A 58 -2.89 8.98 -2.04
CA PRO A 58 -2.12 9.29 -0.84
C PRO A 58 -1.20 10.50 -1.04
N LEU A 59 -1.26 11.42 -0.08
CA LEU A 59 -0.27 12.49 0.04
C LEU A 59 1.07 11.93 0.51
N SER A 60 2.14 12.65 0.24
CA SER A 60 3.43 12.37 0.86
C SER A 60 3.34 12.59 2.38
N PRO A 61 4.27 12.03 3.16
CA PRO A 61 4.29 12.25 4.60
C PRO A 61 4.49 13.71 5.05
N ASP A 62 4.91 14.62 4.15
CA ASP A 62 4.94 16.07 4.38
C ASP A 62 3.72 16.82 3.79
N GLY A 63 2.69 16.10 3.32
CA GLY A 63 1.42 16.65 2.87
C GLY A 63 1.38 17.12 1.41
N ARG A 64 2.40 16.80 0.61
CA ARG A 64 2.47 17.13 -0.82
C ARG A 64 1.70 16.09 -1.65
N GLY A 65 0.88 16.56 -2.58
CA GLY A 65 0.26 15.73 -3.62
C GLY A 65 1.12 15.63 -4.88
N VAL A 66 0.73 14.75 -5.80
CA VAL A 66 1.34 14.63 -7.13
C VAL A 66 1.09 15.93 -7.91
N SER A 67 2.16 16.51 -8.47
CA SER A 67 2.04 17.71 -9.31
C SER A 67 1.45 17.38 -10.68
N TRP A 68 0.94 18.40 -11.38
CA TRP A 68 0.47 18.26 -12.76
C TRP A 68 1.51 17.63 -13.70
N ALA A 69 2.77 18.05 -13.59
CA ALA A 69 3.84 17.55 -14.45
C ALA A 69 4.16 16.07 -14.18
N GLU A 70 4.13 15.64 -12.91
CA GLU A 70 4.32 14.23 -12.56
C GLU A 70 3.15 13.37 -13.01
N ARG A 71 1.92 13.88 -12.93
CA ARG A 71 0.74 13.16 -13.43
C ARG A 71 0.83 12.92 -14.93
N GLN A 72 1.28 13.91 -15.70
CA GLN A 72 1.44 13.75 -17.15
C GLN A 72 2.59 12.82 -17.56
N ALA A 73 3.51 12.54 -16.64
CA ALA A 73 4.65 11.67 -16.91
C ALA A 73 4.32 10.17 -16.71
N VAL A 74 3.09 9.83 -16.30
CA VAL A 74 2.64 8.46 -16.04
C VAL A 74 1.35 8.16 -16.84
N PRO A 75 1.03 6.88 -17.09
CA PRO A 75 -0.27 6.50 -17.67
C PRO A 75 -1.47 7.01 -16.86
N ASP A 76 -2.60 7.25 -17.53
CA ASP A 76 -3.82 7.77 -16.89
C ASP A 76 -4.38 6.83 -15.81
N ASP A 77 -4.13 5.53 -15.92
CA ASP A 77 -4.55 4.49 -14.98
C ASP A 77 -3.52 4.16 -13.90
N ALA A 78 -2.39 4.86 -13.88
CA ALA A 78 -1.30 4.61 -12.95
C ALA A 78 -1.69 4.99 -11.50
N VAL A 79 -1.41 4.09 -10.56
CA VAL A 79 -1.74 4.27 -9.14
C VAL A 79 -0.48 4.59 -8.33
N LEU A 80 -0.50 5.66 -7.55
CA LEU A 80 0.57 6.01 -6.62
C LEU A 80 0.67 5.00 -5.46
N VAL A 81 1.75 4.23 -5.41
CA VAL A 81 1.99 3.22 -4.37
C VAL A 81 3.06 3.63 -3.35
N ARG A 82 3.93 4.60 -3.67
CA ARG A 82 4.97 5.04 -2.71
C ARG A 82 5.55 6.41 -3.05
N TRP A 83 5.94 7.16 -2.00
CA TRP A 83 6.79 8.34 -2.13
C TRP A 83 8.26 8.02 -1.83
N GLU A 84 9.16 8.42 -2.72
CA GLU A 84 10.61 8.27 -2.55
C GLU A 84 11.27 9.57 -2.09
N ARG A 85 12.16 9.45 -1.10
CA ARG A 85 12.97 10.56 -0.60
C ARG A 85 14.27 10.69 -1.40
N ASN A 86 14.73 11.93 -1.56
CA ASN A 86 16.09 12.21 -1.99
C ASN A 86 17.08 12.22 -0.81
N ASN A 87 18.37 12.39 -1.11
CA ASN A 87 19.45 12.49 -0.11
C ASN A 87 19.31 13.67 0.87
N LYS A 88 18.36 14.59 0.63
CA LYS A 88 18.02 15.71 1.52
C LYS A 88 16.71 15.46 2.29
N ASN A 89 16.24 14.21 2.34
CA ASN A 89 14.99 13.78 2.98
C ASN A 89 13.70 14.45 2.44
N ARG A 90 13.71 14.94 1.20
CA ARG A 90 12.52 15.51 0.55
C ARG A 90 11.86 14.47 -0.34
N TYR A 91 10.52 14.37 -0.30
CA TYR A 91 9.76 13.49 -1.18
C TYR A 91 9.73 14.07 -2.59
N ILE A 92 10.38 13.40 -3.53
CA ILE A 92 10.61 13.93 -4.89
C ILE A 92 9.99 13.07 -6.00
N LYS A 93 9.63 11.82 -5.72
CA LYS A 93 9.13 10.92 -6.76
C LYS A 93 8.02 10.02 -6.24
N ALA A 94 6.93 10.00 -6.98
CA ALA A 94 5.87 9.01 -6.90
C ALA A 94 6.33 7.71 -7.61
N LYS A 95 6.31 6.57 -6.93
CA LYS A 95 6.32 5.25 -7.58
C LYS A 95 4.88 4.92 -7.92
N VAL A 96 4.63 4.64 -9.19
CA VAL A 96 3.32 4.22 -9.69
C VAL A 96 3.36 2.80 -10.22
N GLU A 97 2.23 2.10 -10.14
CA GLU A 97 2.01 0.76 -10.70
C GLU A 97 0.71 0.71 -11.49
#